data_AF-A0A420M5U4-F1
#
_entry.id   AF-A0A420M5U4-F1
#
_cell.length_a   1.000
_cell.length_b   1.000
_cell.length_c   1.000
_cell.angle_alpha   90.00
_cell.angle_beta   90.00
_cell.angle_gamma   90.00
#
_symmetry.space_group_name_H-M   'P 1'
#
loop_
_entity.id
_entity.type
_entity.pdbx_description
1 polymer ?
#
loop_
_entity_poly.entity_id
_entity_poly.type
_entity_poly.pdbx_seq_one_letter_code
_entity_poly.pdbx_strand_id
1 'polypeptide(L)'
;MVRRNYTEDDVAEAIFDTTDRGLSQNEAAQKRGVPQWTISRRLSGQASRNERIQAHQRIPKSQEKTLIRWVLRQESLGYAPSHSQVRACVEAILQQQGDNKPLGKHWTTRFVKRHPKLSTKIGKRQEAARFDGFTPKAVNWYFDIRENEYGWIKPENTVNVDEGGIMVGFGKTY
;
A
#
# COMPACT_ATOMS: atom_id res chain seq x y z
N MET A 1 25.38 -1.95 5.53
CA MET A 1 24.90 -3.02 4.62
C MET A 1 25.11 -2.51 3.20
N VAL A 2 26.01 -3.12 2.41
CA VAL A 2 26.29 -2.66 1.03
C VAL A 2 25.02 -2.81 0.19
N ARG A 3 24.55 -1.70 -0.40
CA ARG A 3 23.43 -1.71 -1.35
C ARG A 3 23.91 -2.43 -2.61
N ARG A 4 23.18 -3.47 -3.04
CA ARG A 4 23.40 -4.03 -4.37
C ARG A 4 22.94 -3.00 -5.39
N ASN A 5 23.74 -2.80 -6.44
CA ASN A 5 23.43 -1.90 -7.54
C ASN A 5 22.64 -2.59 -8.68
N TYR A 6 22.19 -3.82 -8.47
CA TYR A 6 21.46 -4.63 -9.46
C TYR A 6 20.18 -5.21 -8.85
N THR A 7 19.18 -5.39 -9.70
CA THR A 7 17.83 -5.89 -9.40
C THR A 7 17.73 -7.40 -9.67
N GLU A 8 16.61 -8.03 -9.27
CA GLU A 8 16.36 -9.44 -9.65
C GLU A 8 16.02 -9.57 -11.14
N ASP A 9 15.51 -8.51 -11.79
CA ASP A 9 15.26 -8.49 -13.23
C ASP A 9 16.60 -8.50 -14.00
N ASP A 10 17.60 -7.74 -13.53
CA ASP A 10 18.96 -7.78 -14.09
C ASP A 10 19.58 -9.19 -13.99
N VAL A 11 19.30 -9.88 -12.88
CA VAL A 11 19.75 -11.26 -12.68
C VAL A 11 19.02 -12.22 -13.62
N ALA A 12 17.71 -12.05 -13.82
CA ALA A 12 16.92 -12.87 -14.74
C ALA A 12 17.38 -12.68 -16.19
N GLU A 13 17.62 -11.44 -16.62
CA GLU A 13 18.17 -11.11 -17.93
C GLU A 13 19.59 -11.66 -18.12
N ALA A 14 20.44 -11.64 -17.08
CA ALA A 14 21.78 -12.20 -17.15
C ALA A 14 21.77 -13.74 -17.27
N ILE A 15 20.82 -14.41 -16.62
CA ILE A 15 20.58 -15.85 -16.79
C ILE A 15 20.13 -16.12 -18.22
N PHE A 16 19.18 -15.34 -18.74
CA PHE A 16 18.68 -15.48 -20.12
C PHE A 16 19.79 -15.25 -21.17
N ASP A 17 20.64 -14.24 -20.96
CA ASP A 17 21.83 -14.01 -21.78
C ASP A 17 22.75 -15.25 -21.81
N THR A 18 22.88 -15.96 -20.68
CA THR A 18 23.73 -17.16 -20.57
C THR A 18 23.08 -18.39 -21.21
N THR A 19 21.78 -18.61 -21.02
CA THR A 19 21.09 -19.84 -21.44
C THR A 19 20.58 -19.82 -22.87
N ASP A 20 20.05 -18.69 -23.32
CA ASP A 20 19.34 -18.56 -24.61
C ASP A 20 20.21 -17.86 -25.66
N ARG A 21 20.95 -16.83 -25.25
CA ARG A 21 21.81 -16.03 -26.15
C ARG A 21 23.27 -16.52 -26.21
N GLY A 22 23.60 -17.58 -25.46
CA GLY A 22 24.90 -18.26 -25.51
C GLY A 22 26.09 -17.46 -24.98
N LEU A 23 25.86 -16.37 -24.23
CA LEU A 23 26.95 -15.60 -23.61
C LEU A 23 27.61 -16.39 -22.49
N SER A 24 28.91 -16.20 -22.29
CA SER A 24 29.56 -16.71 -21.09
C SER A 24 29.04 -15.97 -19.85
N GLN A 25 29.11 -16.61 -18.67
CA GLN A 25 28.65 -15.99 -17.43
C GLN A 25 29.42 -14.70 -17.09
N ASN A 26 30.67 -14.57 -17.54
CA ASN A 26 31.48 -13.36 -17.36
C ASN A 26 31.01 -12.22 -18.28
N GLU A 27 30.69 -12.52 -19.54
CA GLU A 27 30.15 -11.52 -20.47
C GLU A 27 28.75 -11.07 -20.04
N ALA A 28 27.88 -11.99 -19.64
CA ALA A 28 26.56 -11.67 -19.11
C ALA A 28 26.66 -10.82 -17.83
N ALA A 29 27.60 -11.15 -16.95
CA ALA A 29 27.87 -10.38 -15.73
C ALA A 29 28.29 -8.94 -16.02
N GLN A 30 29.24 -8.74 -16.95
CA GLN A 30 29.67 -7.41 -17.35
C GLN A 30 28.54 -6.62 -18.03
N LYS A 31 27.82 -7.25 -18.96
CA LYS A 31 26.72 -6.64 -19.71
C LYS A 31 25.59 -6.15 -18.80
N ARG A 32 25.27 -6.88 -17.74
CA ARG A 32 24.14 -6.57 -16.83
C ARG A 32 24.54 -5.95 -15.50
N GLY A 33 25.84 -5.77 -15.25
CA GLY A 33 26.33 -5.26 -13.96
C GLY A 33 26.03 -6.19 -12.77
N VAL A 34 25.82 -7.49 -13.04
CA VAL A 34 25.53 -8.52 -12.03
C VAL A 34 26.80 -9.30 -11.75
N PRO A 35 27.23 -9.52 -10.50
CA PRO A 35 28.39 -10.36 -10.21
C PRO A 35 28.21 -11.78 -10.75
N GLN A 36 29.19 -12.30 -11.49
CA GLN A 36 29.12 -13.62 -12.13
C GLN A 36 28.76 -14.75 -11.14
N TRP A 37 29.26 -14.71 -9.90
CA TRP A 37 28.93 -15.69 -8.87
C TRP A 37 27.42 -15.71 -8.53
N THR A 38 26.70 -14.60 -8.71
CA THR A 38 25.25 -14.54 -8.52
C THR A 38 24.53 -15.32 -9.62
N ILE A 39 24.99 -15.20 -10.87
CA ILE A 39 24.48 -15.95 -12.03
C ILE A 39 24.76 -17.45 -11.83
N SER A 40 26.00 -17.81 -11.48
CA SER A 40 26.38 -19.20 -11.19
C SER A 40 25.50 -19.82 -10.10
N ARG A 41 25.31 -19.15 -8.96
CA ARG A 41 24.42 -19.63 -7.89
C ARG A 41 22.99 -19.84 -8.37
N ARG A 42 22.46 -18.93 -9.18
CA ARG A 42 21.11 -19.04 -9.75
C ARG A 42 20.98 -20.23 -10.70
N LEU A 43 21.95 -20.42 -11.59
CA LEU A 43 22.00 -21.57 -12.50
C LEU A 43 22.14 -22.90 -11.74
N SER A 44 22.83 -22.91 -10.59
CA SER A 44 22.88 -24.04 -9.68
C SER A 44 21.59 -24.26 -8.85
N GLY A 45 20.51 -23.54 -9.16
CA GLY A 45 19.20 -23.70 -8.51
C GLY A 45 19.02 -22.91 -7.21
N GLN A 46 19.96 -22.03 -6.83
CA GLN A 46 19.84 -21.27 -5.60
C GLN A 46 18.79 -20.15 -5.72
N ALA A 47 17.73 -20.26 -4.91
CA ALA A 47 16.65 -19.29 -4.86
C ALA A 47 17.11 -17.87 -4.47
N SER A 48 16.36 -16.87 -4.91
CA SER A 48 16.58 -15.48 -4.55
C SER A 48 16.41 -15.22 -3.07
N ARG A 49 17.04 -14.15 -2.60
CA ARG A 49 16.85 -13.73 -1.22
C ARG A 49 15.37 -13.48 -0.94
N ASN A 50 14.66 -12.89 -1.91
CA ASN A 50 13.23 -12.61 -1.82
C ASN A 50 12.40 -13.90 -1.78
N GLU A 51 12.74 -14.90 -2.59
CA GLU A 51 12.07 -16.21 -2.56
C GLU A 51 12.33 -16.96 -1.25
N ARG A 52 13.56 -16.94 -0.75
CA ARG A 52 13.88 -17.52 0.56
C ARG A 52 13.10 -16.85 1.68
N ILE A 53 13.04 -15.51 1.68
CA ILE A 53 12.23 -14.76 2.65
C ILE A 53 10.75 -15.12 2.52
N GLN A 54 10.24 -15.24 1.30
CA GLN A 54 8.86 -15.61 1.03
C GLN A 54 8.51 -17.03 1.52
N ALA A 55 9.42 -18.00 1.38
CA ALA A 55 9.23 -19.35 1.92
C ALA A 55 9.04 -19.37 3.46
N HIS A 56 9.53 -18.36 4.17
CA HIS A 56 9.36 -18.21 5.61
C HIS A 56 8.20 -17.28 6.00
N GLN A 57 7.42 -16.77 5.05
CA GLN A 57 6.21 -16.00 5.35
C GLN A 57 5.04 -16.93 5.67
N ARG A 58 4.23 -16.54 6.65
CA ARG A 58 3.05 -17.30 7.08
C ARG A 58 1.93 -17.29 6.03
N ILE A 59 1.93 -16.30 5.14
CA ILE A 59 0.93 -16.19 4.07
C ILE A 59 1.62 -16.44 2.73
N PRO A 60 1.09 -17.35 1.89
CA PRO A 60 1.57 -17.55 0.53
C PRO A 60 1.43 -16.31 -0.36
N LYS A 61 2.30 -16.16 -1.36
CA LYS A 61 2.23 -15.07 -2.36
C LYS A 61 0.85 -14.92 -3.01
N SER A 62 0.13 -16.02 -3.26
CA SER A 62 -1.21 -16.00 -3.85
C SER A 62 -2.24 -15.33 -2.95
N GLN A 63 -2.24 -15.66 -1.66
CA GLN A 63 -3.10 -15.04 -0.66
C GLN A 63 -2.70 -13.58 -0.41
N GLU A 64 -1.40 -13.29 -0.38
CA GLU A 64 -0.88 -11.91 -0.28
C GLU A 64 -1.38 -11.05 -1.44
N LYS A 65 -1.37 -11.57 -2.68
CA LYS A 65 -1.95 -10.90 -3.87
C LYS A 65 -3.46 -10.67 -3.75
N THR A 66 -4.20 -11.62 -3.19
CA THR A 66 -5.65 -11.47 -2.97
C THR A 66 -5.94 -10.41 -1.91
N LEU A 67 -5.16 -10.38 -0.83
CA LEU A 67 -5.25 -9.35 0.21
C LEU A 67 -5.00 -7.95 -0.37
N ILE A 68 -3.96 -7.78 -1.20
CA ILE A 68 -3.68 -6.50 -1.87
C ILE A 68 -4.85 -6.08 -2.76
N ARG A 69 -5.41 -6.99 -3.57
CA ARG A 69 -6.59 -6.70 -4.41
C ARG A 69 -7.79 -6.28 -3.56
N TRP A 70 -8.01 -6.93 -2.42
CA TRP A 70 -9.07 -6.55 -1.50
C TRP A 70 -8.83 -5.15 -0.91
N VAL A 71 -7.62 -4.83 -0.44
CA VAL A 71 -7.28 -3.48 0.08
C VAL A 71 -7.52 -2.41 -0.98
N LEU A 72 -7.05 -2.61 -2.21
CA LEU A 72 -7.24 -1.65 -3.30
C LEU A 72 -8.73 -1.50 -3.69
N ARG A 73 -9.51 -2.59 -3.62
CA ARG A 73 -10.96 -2.53 -3.84
C ARG A 73 -11.65 -1.72 -2.76
N GLN A 74 -11.28 -1.89 -1.49
CA GLN A 74 -11.81 -1.06 -0.41
C GLN A 74 -11.52 0.42 -0.67
N GLU A 75 -10.29 0.74 -1.09
CA GLU A 75 -9.92 2.11 -1.42
C GLU A 75 -10.75 2.71 -2.56
N SER A 76 -11.02 1.93 -3.62
CA SER A 76 -11.88 2.38 -4.72
C SER A 76 -13.33 2.68 -4.29
N LEU A 77 -13.76 2.10 -3.16
CA LEU A 77 -15.07 2.34 -2.55
C LEU A 77 -15.03 3.48 -1.51
N GLY A 78 -13.91 4.19 -1.40
CA GLY A 78 -13.72 5.26 -0.41
C GLY A 78 -13.33 4.76 0.99
N TYR A 79 -13.20 3.45 1.19
CA TYR A 79 -12.80 2.86 2.47
C TYR A 79 -11.30 2.61 2.51
N ALA A 80 -10.62 3.12 3.53
CA ALA A 80 -9.22 2.86 3.75
C ALA A 80 -9.05 1.94 4.97
N PRO A 81 -8.85 0.62 4.78
CA PRO A 81 -8.69 -0.29 5.91
C PRO A 81 -7.52 0.13 6.78
N SER A 82 -7.74 0.22 8.09
CA SER A 82 -6.69 0.51 9.05
C SER A 82 -5.69 -0.64 9.15
N HIS A 83 -4.51 -0.38 9.72
CA HIS A 83 -3.52 -1.42 9.94
C HIS A 83 -4.04 -2.54 10.85
N SER A 84 -4.92 -2.23 11.80
CA SER A 84 -5.55 -3.23 12.68
C SER A 84 -6.60 -4.06 11.95
N GLN A 85 -7.39 -3.46 11.05
CA GLN A 85 -8.36 -4.19 10.23
C GLN A 85 -7.67 -5.17 9.27
N VAL A 86 -6.63 -4.72 8.55
CA VAL A 86 -5.85 -5.59 7.67
C VAL A 86 -5.24 -6.76 8.46
N ARG A 87 -4.74 -6.48 9.67
CA ARG A 87 -4.17 -7.49 10.56
C ARG A 87 -5.23 -8.51 10.99
N ALA A 88 -6.40 -8.06 11.44
CA ALA A 88 -7.49 -8.93 11.88
C ALA A 88 -7.99 -9.83 10.75
N CYS A 89 -8.13 -9.30 9.53
CA CYS A 89 -8.50 -10.10 8.36
C CYS A 89 -7.49 -11.21 8.10
N VAL A 90 -6.20 -10.92 8.22
CA VAL A 90 -5.14 -11.91 8.01
C VAL A 90 -5.12 -12.96 9.12
N GLU A 91 -5.24 -12.54 10.38
CA GLU A 91 -5.29 -13.45 11.52
C GLU A 91 -6.50 -14.40 11.41
N ALA A 92 -7.64 -13.91 10.94
CA ALA A 92 -8.81 -14.74 10.66
C ALA A 92 -8.55 -15.77 9.54
N ILE A 93 -7.89 -15.38 8.44
CA ILE A 93 -7.51 -16.31 7.36
C ILE A 93 -6.56 -17.40 7.87
N LEU A 94 -5.59 -17.03 8.72
CA LEU A 94 -4.62 -17.98 9.29
C LEU A 94 -5.29 -18.93 10.27
N GLN A 95 -6.21 -18.43 11.10
CA GLN A 95 -7.01 -19.23 12.01
C GLN A 95 -7.85 -20.28 11.26
N GLN A 96 -8.46 -19.91 10.13
CA GLN A 96 -9.19 -20.86 9.27
C GLN A 96 -8.28 -21.96 8.68
N GLN A 97 -6.98 -21.70 8.56
CA GLN A 97 -5.98 -22.66 8.10
C GLN A 97 -5.34 -23.47 9.24
N GLY A 98 -5.84 -23.30 10.48
CA GLY A 98 -5.31 -23.98 11.66
C GLY A 98 -4.09 -23.30 12.30
N ASP A 99 -3.69 -22.11 11.82
CA ASP A 99 -2.58 -21.34 12.40
C ASP A 99 -3.10 -20.24 13.34
N ASN A 100 -3.20 -20.59 14.63
CA ASN A 100 -3.69 -19.71 15.69
C ASN A 100 -2.61 -18.77 16.28
N LYS A 101 -1.41 -18.72 15.70
CA LYS A 101 -0.34 -17.88 16.26
C LYS A 101 -0.61 -16.40 15.94
N PRO A 102 -0.36 -15.46 16.87
CA PRO A 102 -0.50 -14.03 16.56
C PRO A 102 0.55 -13.58 15.54
N LEU A 103 0.22 -12.62 14.67
CA LEU A 103 1.21 -12.04 13.77
C LEU A 103 2.27 -11.23 14.54
N GLY A 104 3.46 -11.02 13.97
CA GLY A 104 4.45 -10.13 14.60
C GLY A 104 3.96 -8.68 14.69
N LYS A 105 4.43 -7.92 15.69
CA LYS A 105 4.08 -6.49 15.88
C LYS A 105 4.26 -5.63 14.63
N HIS A 106 5.34 -5.87 13.88
CA HIS A 106 5.69 -5.09 12.68
C HIS A 106 5.18 -5.71 11.37
N TRP A 107 4.30 -6.72 11.44
CA TRP A 107 3.88 -7.45 10.25
C TRP A 107 3.20 -6.53 9.23
N THR A 108 2.23 -5.70 9.65
CA THR A 108 1.48 -4.81 8.75
C THR A 108 2.38 -3.74 8.14
N THR A 109 3.25 -3.12 8.93
CA THR A 109 4.22 -2.13 8.43
C THR A 109 5.17 -2.75 7.39
N ARG A 110 5.65 -3.98 7.64
CA ARG A 110 6.50 -4.69 6.69
C ARG A 110 5.71 -5.12 5.44
N PHE A 111 4.45 -5.49 5.59
CA PHE A 111 3.55 -5.83 4.48
C PHE A 111 3.40 -4.63 3.53
N VAL A 112 3.01 -3.46 4.06
CA VAL A 112 2.89 -2.23 3.25
C VAL A 112 4.24 -1.89 2.60
N LYS A 113 5.35 -1.94 3.35
CA LYS A 113 6.69 -1.65 2.80
C LYS A 113 7.11 -2.58 1.65
N ARG A 114 6.66 -3.84 1.66
CA ARG A 114 6.97 -4.81 0.59
C ARG A 114 6.15 -4.58 -0.68
N HIS A 115 5.05 -3.85 -0.61
CA HIS A 115 4.12 -3.65 -1.72
C HIS A 115 3.99 -2.16 -2.03
N PRO A 116 4.80 -1.59 -2.94
CA PRO A 116 4.78 -0.15 -3.25
C PRO A 116 3.44 0.38 -3.75
N LYS A 117 2.56 -0.51 -4.24
CA LYS A 117 1.18 -0.20 -4.61
C LYS A 117 0.31 0.21 -3.42
N LEU A 118 0.74 -0.09 -2.19
CA LEU A 118 0.07 0.28 -0.95
C LEU A 118 0.82 1.45 -0.32
N SER A 119 0.08 2.49 0.05
CA SER A 119 0.59 3.58 0.86
C SER A 119 -0.26 3.74 2.12
N THR A 120 0.34 4.29 3.18
CA THR A 120 -0.43 4.65 4.37
C THR A 120 -0.83 6.11 4.25
N LYS A 121 -2.14 6.38 4.32
CA LYS A 121 -2.68 7.74 4.42
C LYS A 121 -3.12 8.03 5.83
N ILE A 122 -2.89 9.26 6.30
CA ILE A 122 -3.45 9.72 7.56
C ILE A 122 -4.91 10.05 7.27
N GLY A 123 -5.82 9.22 7.78
CA GLY A 123 -7.25 9.51 7.73
C GLY A 123 -7.54 10.72 8.62
N LYS A 124 -8.18 11.75 8.08
CA LYS A 124 -8.81 12.79 8.90
C LYS A 124 -10.18 12.25 9.33
N ARG A 125 -10.42 12.19 10.64
CA ARG A 125 -11.74 11.82 11.16
C ARG A 125 -12.72 12.92 10.76
N GLN A 126 -13.68 12.57 9.91
CA GLN A 126 -14.83 13.41 9.61
C GLN A 126 -15.99 12.89 10.46
N GLU A 127 -16.83 13.80 10.97
CA GLU A 127 -18.00 13.38 11.73
C GLU A 127 -18.94 12.56 10.86
N ALA A 128 -19.47 11.44 11.39
CA ALA A 128 -20.32 10.52 10.63
C ALA A 128 -21.54 11.24 10.02
N ALA A 129 -22.14 12.17 10.77
CA ALA A 129 -23.25 13.00 10.29
C ALA A 129 -22.91 13.81 9.03
N ARG A 130 -21.65 14.26 8.88
CA ARG A 130 -21.21 14.98 7.67
C ARG A 130 -21.09 14.05 6.46
N PHE A 131 -20.78 12.77 6.69
CA PHE A 131 -20.71 11.77 5.62
C PHE A 131 -22.12 11.35 5.19
N ASP A 132 -23.02 11.11 6.15
CA ASP A 132 -24.40 10.67 5.88
C ASP A 132 -25.21 11.73 5.13
N GLY A 133 -24.95 13.02 5.39
CA GLY A 133 -25.56 14.13 4.66
C GLY A 133 -25.05 14.32 3.22
N PHE A 134 -23.89 13.74 2.87
CA PHE A 134 -23.20 13.97 1.59
C PHE A 134 -23.68 13.04 0.47
N THR A 135 -25.00 13.01 0.24
CA THR A 135 -25.60 12.19 -0.82
C THR A 135 -25.53 12.90 -2.17
N PRO A 136 -25.45 12.17 -3.32
CA PRO A 136 -25.47 12.80 -4.65
C PRO A 136 -26.68 13.71 -4.85
N LYS A 137 -27.84 13.33 -4.31
CA LYS A 137 -29.06 14.14 -4.37
C LYS A 137 -28.91 15.47 -3.62
N ALA A 138 -28.40 15.44 -2.39
CA ALA A 138 -28.20 16.65 -1.59
C ALA A 138 -27.13 17.57 -2.20
N VAL A 139 -26.05 16.99 -2.71
CA VAL A 139 -24.97 17.73 -3.39
C VAL A 139 -25.48 18.38 -4.68
N ASN A 140 -26.15 17.62 -5.54
CA ASN A 140 -26.70 18.16 -6.79
C ASN A 140 -27.74 19.24 -6.51
N TRP A 141 -28.67 19.01 -5.56
CA TRP A 141 -29.67 20.01 -5.17
C TRP A 141 -29.05 21.34 -4.73
N TYR A 142 -27.96 21.29 -3.93
CA TYR A 142 -27.25 22.50 -3.54
C TYR A 142 -26.61 23.22 -4.73
N PHE A 143 -25.89 22.49 -5.60
CA PHE A 143 -25.23 23.10 -6.76
C PHE A 143 -26.23 23.62 -7.79
N ASP A 144 -27.35 22.93 -8.00
CA ASP A 144 -28.43 23.37 -8.87
C ASP A 144 -28.98 24.73 -8.42
N ILE A 145 -29.26 24.91 -7.12
CA ILE A 145 -29.70 26.22 -6.59
C ILE A 145 -28.59 27.26 -6.70
N ARG A 146 -27.37 26.90 -6.29
CA ARG A 146 -26.21 27.81 -6.29
C ARG A 146 -25.91 28.34 -7.68
N GLU A 147 -25.98 27.50 -8.72
CA GLU A 147 -25.66 27.90 -10.09
C GLU A 147 -26.84 28.59 -10.79
N ASN A 148 -28.07 28.10 -10.60
CA ASN A 148 -29.22 28.66 -11.30
C ASN A 148 -29.74 29.96 -10.66
N GLU A 149 -29.79 30.06 -9.33
CA GLU A 149 -30.37 31.21 -8.64
C GLU A 149 -29.30 32.24 -8.22
N TYR A 150 -28.11 31.76 -7.86
CA TYR A 150 -27.06 32.59 -7.26
C TYR A 150 -25.75 32.61 -8.06
N GLY A 151 -25.74 32.07 -9.29
CA GLY A 151 -24.53 31.99 -10.12
C GLY A 151 -23.92 33.34 -10.49
N TRP A 152 -24.69 34.43 -10.34
CA TRP A 152 -24.23 35.81 -10.53
C TRP A 152 -23.36 36.33 -9.37
N ILE A 153 -23.39 35.68 -8.20
CA ILE A 153 -22.52 36.02 -7.07
C ILE A 153 -21.14 35.44 -7.37
N LYS A 154 -20.15 36.32 -7.53
CA LYS A 154 -18.78 35.89 -7.78
C LYS A 154 -18.21 35.11 -6.58
N PRO A 155 -17.33 34.13 -6.81
CA PRO A 155 -16.68 33.38 -5.72
C PRO A 155 -15.99 34.31 -4.70
N GLU A 156 -15.38 35.40 -5.16
CA GLU A 156 -14.72 36.40 -4.30
C GLU A 156 -15.68 37.05 -3.27
N ASN A 157 -16.98 37.05 -3.56
CA ASN A 157 -18.03 37.62 -2.72
C ASN A 157 -18.81 36.56 -1.93
N THR A 158 -18.39 35.30 -2.00
CA THR A 158 -19.00 34.20 -1.23
C THR A 158 -18.21 33.97 0.04
N VAL A 159 -18.84 34.17 1.19
CA VAL A 159 -18.26 33.89 2.51
C VAL A 159 -18.97 32.71 3.13
N ASN A 160 -18.21 31.81 3.77
CA ASN A 160 -18.82 30.82 4.65
C ASN A 160 -19.07 31.45 6.02
N VAL A 161 -20.11 30.98 6.70
CA VAL A 161 -20.34 31.30 8.11
C VAL A 161 -20.53 29.96 8.81
N ASP A 162 -19.49 29.49 9.50
CA ASP A 162 -19.53 28.30 10.33
C ASP A 162 -19.09 28.61 11.76
N GLU A 163 -19.68 27.90 12.72
CA GLU A 163 -19.37 28.09 14.14
C GLU A 163 -18.07 27.37 14.49
N GLY A 164 -17.03 28.14 14.79
CA GLY A 164 -15.78 27.64 15.36
C GLY A 164 -15.86 27.64 16.89
N GLY A 165 -15.98 26.47 17.51
CA GLY A 165 -15.95 26.36 18.97
C GLY A 165 -14.60 26.82 19.54
N ILE A 166 -14.59 27.95 20.26
CA ILE A 166 -13.44 28.39 21.04
C ILE A 166 -13.52 27.73 22.42
N MET A 167 -12.59 26.82 22.72
CA MET A 167 -12.48 26.23 24.06
C MET A 167 -11.63 27.12 24.96
N VAL A 168 -12.27 27.82 25.89
CA VAL A 168 -11.60 28.58 26.96
C VAL A 168 -11.53 27.69 28.22
N GLY A 169 -10.34 27.22 28.59
CA GLY A 169 -10.09 26.65 29.92
C GLY A 169 -9.05 25.53 30.00
N PHE A 170 -7.82 25.88 30.39
CA PHE A 170 -6.98 25.08 31.30
C PHE A 170 -6.05 26.03 32.06
N GLY A 171 -6.62 26.74 33.05
CA GLY A 171 -5.81 27.36 34.11
C GLY A 171 -5.29 26.24 35.02
N LYS A 172 -3.98 26.02 35.03
CA LYS A 172 -3.32 25.29 36.11
C LYS A 172 -3.42 26.13 37.39
N THR A 173 -3.93 25.54 38.46
CA THR A 173 -3.55 25.95 39.82
C THR A 173 -2.59 24.89 40.36
N TYR A 174 -1.47 25.38 40.88
CA TYR A 174 -0.32 24.63 41.40
C TYR A 174 -0.67 23.68 42.54
#